data_AF-A0A6G6K779-F1
#
_entry.id   AF-A0A6G6K779-F1
#
_cell.length_a   1.000
_cell.length_b   1.000
_cell.length_c   1.000
_cell.angle_alpha   90.00
_cell.angle_beta   90.00
_cell.angle_gamma   90.00
#
_symmetry.space_group_name_H-M   'P 1'
#
loop_
_entity.id
_entity.type
_entity.pdbx_description
1 polymer ?
#
loop_
_entity_poly.entity_id
_entity_poly.type
_entity_poly.pdbx_seq_one_letter_code
_entity_poly.pdbx_strand_id
1 'polypeptide(L)'
;MSTHPDLEKVRAFLDAFEEVFDRDWPYTKEMLGIRCETEEQKTAAAKAGLETIPVISEHGTFVHPQVEDEVEDWGNRARLLESYRALRKEMP
;
A
#
# COMPACT_ATOMS: atom_id res chain seq x y z
N MET A 1 -7.72 28.37 -20.15
CA MET A 1 -7.09 27.77 -18.95
C MET A 1 -6.29 26.57 -19.43
N SER A 2 -5.02 26.46 -19.09
CA SER A 2 -4.23 25.27 -19.45
C SER A 2 -4.88 24.05 -18.80
N THR A 3 -5.16 23.02 -19.59
CA THR A 3 -5.75 21.75 -19.13
C THR A 3 -4.70 20.80 -18.58
N HIS A 4 -3.42 21.20 -18.59
CA HIS A 4 -2.32 20.38 -18.09
C HIS A 4 -2.14 20.60 -16.59
N PRO A 5 -2.03 19.52 -15.80
CA PRO A 5 -1.71 19.62 -14.38
C PRO A 5 -0.35 20.29 -14.18
N ASP A 6 -0.27 21.07 -13.11
CA ASP A 6 0.96 21.70 -12.66
C ASP A 6 1.90 20.62 -12.10
N LEU A 7 3.02 20.38 -12.79
CA LEU A 7 3.94 19.28 -12.50
C LEU A 7 4.55 19.38 -11.10
N GLU A 8 4.80 20.59 -10.60
CA GLU A 8 5.32 20.77 -9.24
C GLU A 8 4.30 20.31 -8.18
N LYS A 9 3.00 20.54 -8.44
CA LYS A 9 1.93 20.05 -7.54
C LYS A 9 1.78 18.54 -7.60
N VAL A 10 1.98 17.94 -8.79
CA VAL A 10 1.96 16.47 -8.93
C VAL A 10 3.13 15.87 -8.18
N ARG A 11 4.35 16.41 -8.32
CA ARG A 11 5.52 15.94 -7.56
C ARG A 11 5.29 16.07 -6.06
N ALA A 12 4.84 17.23 -5.59
CA ALA A 12 4.55 17.46 -4.17
C ALA A 12 3.51 16.48 -3.61
N PHE A 13 2.50 16.12 -4.42
CA PHE A 13 1.53 15.08 -4.05
C PHE A 13 2.19 13.70 -3.93
N LEU A 14 3.02 13.31 -4.91
CA LEU A 14 3.72 12.02 -4.88
C LEU A 14 4.65 11.90 -3.68
N ASP A 15 5.42 12.95 -3.39
CA ASP A 15 6.30 12.97 -2.23
C ASP A 15 5.49 12.84 -0.92
N ALA A 16 4.41 13.63 -0.76
CA ALA A 16 3.54 13.52 0.41
C ALA A 16 2.85 12.16 0.53
N PHE A 17 2.50 11.53 -0.60
CA PHE A 17 1.94 10.19 -0.65
C PHE A 17 2.96 9.16 -0.16
N GLU A 18 4.22 9.24 -0.61
CA GLU A 18 5.32 8.38 -0.13
C GLU A 18 5.61 8.57 1.37
N GLU A 19 5.56 9.81 1.88
CA GLU A 19 5.75 10.05 3.31
C GLU A 19 4.72 9.28 4.15
N VAL A 20 3.45 9.27 3.77
CA VAL A 20 2.37 8.63 4.54
C VAL A 20 2.32 7.11 4.30
N PHE A 21 2.37 6.68 3.04
CA PHE A 21 2.05 5.31 2.64
C PHE A 21 3.29 4.41 2.49
N ASP A 22 4.48 4.97 2.59
CA ASP A 22 5.75 4.24 2.59
C ASP A 22 6.57 4.51 3.85
N ARG A 23 7.06 5.74 4.02
CA ARG A 23 8.05 6.08 5.06
C ARG A 23 7.48 6.05 6.48
N ASP A 24 6.28 6.58 6.66
CA ASP A 24 5.57 6.65 7.94
C ASP A 24 4.45 5.61 8.07
N TRP A 25 4.52 4.56 7.25
CA TRP A 25 3.49 3.52 7.22
C TRP A 25 3.22 2.85 8.58
N PRO A 26 4.23 2.53 9.42
CA PRO A 26 3.97 1.96 10.74
C PRO A 26 3.09 2.86 11.63
N TYR A 27 3.39 4.16 11.69
CA TYR A 27 2.60 5.11 12.45
C TYR A 27 1.22 5.35 11.83
N THR A 28 1.16 5.44 10.50
CA THR A 28 -0.11 5.56 9.75
C THR A 28 -1.04 4.38 10.05
N LYS A 29 -0.52 3.14 10.06
CA LYS A 29 -1.31 1.95 10.45
C LYS A 29 -1.88 2.09 11.86
N GLU A 30 -1.05 2.53 12.80
CA GLU A 30 -1.47 2.73 14.19
C GLU A 30 -2.61 3.74 14.29
N MET A 31 -2.46 4.91 13.66
CA MET A 31 -3.45 5.99 13.70
C MET A 31 -4.75 5.62 12.96
N LEU A 32 -4.68 4.81 11.91
CA LEU A 32 -5.85 4.28 11.21
C LEU A 32 -6.47 3.05 11.90
N GLY A 33 -5.86 2.55 12.99
CA GLY A 33 -6.33 1.35 13.67
C GLY A 33 -6.17 0.06 12.87
N ILE A 34 -5.29 0.05 11.85
CA ILE A 34 -4.96 -1.12 11.05
C ILE A 34 -4.06 -2.02 11.90
N ARG A 35 -4.56 -3.22 12.23
CA ARG A 35 -3.86 -4.19 13.08
C ARG A 35 -3.64 -5.48 12.31
N CYS A 36 -2.46 -6.06 12.48
CA CYS A 36 -2.20 -7.42 12.03
C CYS A 36 -2.93 -8.42 12.92
N GLU A 37 -3.31 -9.56 12.35
CA GLU A 37 -3.78 -10.70 13.12
C GLU A 37 -2.69 -11.15 14.10
N THR A 38 -3.10 -11.52 15.32
CA THR A 38 -2.19 -12.16 16.28
C THR A 38 -1.81 -13.56 15.81
N GLU A 39 -0.69 -14.09 16.30
CA GLU A 39 -0.29 -15.48 16.00
C GLU A 39 -1.36 -16.51 16.39
N GLU A 40 -2.14 -16.22 17.44
CA GLU A 40 -3.27 -17.03 17.86
C GLU A 40 -4.42 -16.99 16.84
N GLN A 41 -4.72 -15.81 16.29
CA GLN A 41 -5.72 -15.64 15.23
C GLN A 41 -5.29 -16.35 13.94
N LYS A 42 -4.03 -16.18 13.52
CA LYS A 42 -3.46 -16.90 12.36
C LYS A 42 -3.54 -18.41 12.54
N THR A 43 -3.17 -18.90 13.73
CA THR A 43 -3.23 -20.34 14.07
C THR A 43 -4.68 -20.85 14.05
N ALA A 44 -5.63 -20.07 14.57
CA ALA A 44 -7.04 -20.44 14.57
C ALA A 44 -7.63 -20.49 13.15
N ALA A 45 -7.30 -19.50 12.30
CA ALA A 45 -7.70 -19.48 10.89
C ALA A 45 -7.15 -20.70 10.13
N ALA A 46 -5.86 -21.00 10.30
CA ALA A 46 -5.22 -22.17 9.70
C ALA A 46 -5.89 -23.49 10.14
N LYS A 47 -6.21 -23.63 11.43
CA LYS A 47 -6.95 -24.81 11.95
C LYS A 47 -8.37 -24.92 11.40
N ALA A 48 -8.99 -23.79 11.06
CA ALA A 48 -10.30 -23.75 10.40
C ALA A 48 -10.22 -24.00 8.88
N GLY A 49 -9.01 -24.20 8.33
CA GLY A 49 -8.80 -24.34 6.88
C GLY A 49 -9.01 -23.03 6.11
N LEU A 50 -8.99 -21.89 6.82
CA LEU A 50 -9.04 -20.56 6.22
C LEU A 50 -7.60 -20.11 5.99
N GLU A 51 -7.12 -20.24 4.76
CA GLU A 51 -5.83 -19.65 4.36
C GLU A 51 -6.03 -18.14 4.16
N THR A 52 -5.27 -17.33 4.91
CA THR A 52 -5.21 -15.88 4.69
C THR A 52 -4.01 -15.57 3.82
N ILE A 53 -4.26 -15.06 2.61
CA ILE A 53 -3.19 -14.51 1.78
C ILE A 53 -2.87 -13.11 2.33
N PRO A 54 -1.63 -12.83 2.76
CA PRO A 54 -1.27 -11.52 3.26
C PRO A 54 -1.38 -10.51 2.13
N VAL A 55 -2.21 -9.48 2.33
CA VAL A 55 -2.37 -8.38 1.38
C VAL A 55 -1.11 -7.49 1.40
N ILE A 56 -0.55 -7.22 2.57
CA ILE A 56 0.75 -6.55 2.77
C ILE A 56 1.56 -7.44 3.71
N SER A 57 2.85 -7.64 3.41
CA SER A 57 3.74 -8.43 4.28
C SER A 57 4.01 -7.69 5.60
N GLU A 58 4.49 -8.41 6.61
CA GLU A 58 4.84 -7.80 7.90
C GLU A 58 5.88 -6.68 7.78
N HIS A 59 6.79 -6.80 6.82
CA HIS A 59 7.86 -5.83 6.54
C HIS A 59 7.55 -4.92 5.33
N GLY A 60 6.37 -5.07 4.74
CA GLY A 60 5.91 -4.29 3.60
C GLY A 60 5.24 -2.98 4.01
N THR A 61 5.18 -2.08 3.04
CA THR A 61 4.42 -0.84 3.11
C THR A 61 3.22 -0.88 2.19
N PHE A 62 2.37 0.15 2.21
CA PHE A 62 1.28 0.22 1.25
C PHE A 62 1.81 0.34 -0.18
N VAL A 63 2.91 1.09 -0.38
CA VAL A 63 3.55 1.30 -1.69
C VAL A 63 4.37 0.08 -2.13
N HIS A 64 5.06 -0.56 -1.18
CA HIS A 64 5.91 -1.72 -1.37
C HIS A 64 5.41 -2.89 -0.51
N PRO A 65 4.34 -3.59 -0.93
CA PRO A 65 3.67 -4.56 -0.08
C PRO A 65 4.47 -5.84 0.17
N GLN A 66 5.47 -6.15 -0.66
CA GLN A 66 6.38 -7.30 -0.51
C GLN A 66 5.64 -8.64 -0.39
N VAL A 67 4.59 -8.81 -1.19
CA VAL A 67 3.79 -10.04 -1.27
C VAL A 67 4.02 -10.73 -2.61
N GLU A 68 3.73 -12.03 -2.69
CA GLU A 68 3.90 -12.80 -3.92
C GLU A 68 2.92 -12.36 -5.01
N ASP A 69 1.68 -12.04 -4.64
CA ASP A 69 0.65 -11.52 -5.54
C ASP A 69 0.27 -10.07 -5.17
N GLU A 70 0.81 -9.11 -5.93
CA GLU A 70 0.41 -7.69 -5.82
C GLU A 70 -0.83 -7.33 -6.66
N VAL A 71 -1.34 -8.27 -7.47
CA VAL A 71 -2.42 -8.08 -8.46
C VAL A 71 -3.80 -8.39 -7.86
N GLU A 72 -3.86 -9.20 -6.81
CA GLU A 72 -5.08 -9.47 -6.03
C GLU A 72 -5.70 -8.14 -5.51
N ASP A 73 -6.77 -7.68 -6.16
CA ASP A 73 -7.24 -6.28 -6.06
C ASP A 73 -8.47 -6.10 -5.16
N TRP A 74 -8.41 -6.60 -3.93
CA TRP A 74 -9.41 -6.30 -2.88
C TRP A 74 -9.26 -4.85 -2.38
N GLY A 75 -9.47 -3.86 -3.26
CA GLY A 75 -9.47 -2.44 -2.90
C GLY A 75 -8.89 -1.44 -3.91
N ASN A 76 -8.74 -1.78 -5.20
CA ASN A 76 -8.08 -0.94 -6.23
C ASN A 76 -6.60 -0.60 -5.95
N ARG A 77 -5.94 -1.36 -5.06
CA ARG A 77 -4.54 -1.13 -4.71
C ARG A 77 -3.61 -1.47 -5.87
N ALA A 78 -3.84 -2.59 -6.56
CA ALA A 78 -2.98 -3.00 -7.67
C ALA A 78 -2.95 -1.91 -8.75
N ARG A 79 -4.13 -1.43 -9.13
CA ARG A 79 -4.33 -0.33 -10.09
C ARG A 79 -3.71 0.99 -9.61
N LEU A 80 -3.86 1.32 -8.32
CA LEU A 80 -3.27 2.52 -7.74
C LEU A 80 -1.74 2.47 -7.81
N LEU A 81 -1.13 1.36 -7.41
CA LEU A 81 0.32 1.18 -7.43
C LEU A 81 0.88 1.17 -8.86
N GLU A 82 0.17 0.54 -9.81
CA GLU A 82 0.53 0.60 -11.23
C GLU A 82 0.56 2.05 -11.73
N SER A 83 -0.52 2.80 -11.48
CA SER A 83 -0.63 4.21 -11.90
C SER A 83 0.43 5.09 -11.25
N TYR A 84 0.64 4.90 -9.95
CA TYR A 84 1.66 5.61 -9.17
C TYR A 84 3.07 5.32 -9.70
N ARG A 85 3.43 4.05 -9.90
CA ARG A 85 4.76 3.64 -10.40
C ARG A 85 5.01 4.13 -11.82
N ALA A 86 3.99 4.15 -12.67
CA ALA A 86 4.09 4.74 -14.01
C ALA A 86 4.41 6.24 -13.93
N LEU A 87 3.66 6.97 -13.11
CA LEU A 87 3.84 8.42 -12.96
C LEU A 87 5.19 8.78 -12.30
N ARG A 88 5.63 8.04 -11.28
CA ARG A 88 6.89 8.31 -10.57
C ARG A 88 8.12 8.10 -11.46
N LYS A 89 8.05 7.21 -12.46
CA LYS A 89 9.11 7.07 -13.48
C LYS A 89 9.26 8.30 -14.36
N GLU A 90 8.17 8.99 -14.64
CA GLU A 90 8.17 10.24 -15.42
C GLU A 90 8.59 11.45 -14.56
N MET A 91 8.47 11.33 -13.23
CA MET A 91 8.67 12.42 -12.26
C MET A 91 9.51 11.96 -11.06
N PRO A 92 10.82 11.67 -11.25
CA PRO A 92 11.71 11.31 -10.15
C PRO A 92 11.89 12.45 -9.14
#